data_AF-A0A7D7QU33-F1
#
_entry.id   AF-A0A7D7QU33-F1
#
_cell.length_a   1.000
_cell.length_b   1.000
_cell.length_c   1.000
_cell.angle_alpha   90.00
_cell.angle_beta   90.00
_cell.angle_gamma   90.00
#
_symmetry.space_group_name_H-M   'P 1'
#
loop_
_entity.id
_entity.type
_entity.pdbx_description
1 polymer ?
#
loop_
_entity_poly.entity_id
_entity_poly.type
_entity_poly.pdbx_seq_one_letter_code
_entity_poly.pdbx_strand_id
1 'polypeptide(L)'
;MKRERGIVTQLQTRVTEQFGKKICTATDCENLAHALKENLNEVVSSQTLRRFFGLIKTTSRTSIFTLDILSKFCGYKDYENFRLLCGSSELEIFFGSDEDSGKDFWQKSEHLCRQIADSPELLITTHYRMMPFPMVRKYFMENHPMRDMLGTVYSQYFLSYLKYNNSNEAKIFAYGFLYKSAFLQENTELLQFLHQIVAATELTKEVHVIPAGLKYGIMLHYADFTGNESLFTQTFEEMRSIRKQYISASQASVCSFEYSVLELLIFTDRTEEMLFLVDHNTFHRSSTDQSIIPGERKRTHDEVWKILCACANQKAGDRNRSLQYLRTVNLDNLGFGWEKYYSIIFYLVELEFSEPKDRRKILIKLNHLVEETRFSFFEQQLTLHKDAVLSC
;
A
#
# COMPACT_ATOMS: atom_id res chain seq x y z
N MET A 1 10.13 23.59 -1.95
CA MET A 1 11.07 24.33 -2.82
C MET A 1 11.56 23.56 -4.06
N LYS A 2 12.04 22.31 -3.98
CA LYS A 2 12.45 21.54 -5.18
C LYS A 2 11.28 21.21 -6.13
N ARG A 3 10.14 20.78 -5.56
CA ARG A 3 8.91 20.45 -6.30
C ARG A 3 8.29 21.63 -7.07
N GLU A 4 8.24 22.81 -6.45
CA GLU A 4 7.78 24.05 -7.13
C GLU A 4 8.64 24.42 -8.35
N ARG A 5 9.96 24.20 -8.28
CA ARG A 5 10.84 24.44 -9.44
C ARG A 5 10.55 23.47 -10.58
N GLY A 6 10.30 22.20 -10.27
CA GLY A 6 10.00 21.17 -11.28
C GLY A 6 8.73 21.47 -12.08
N ILE A 7 7.65 21.88 -11.41
CA ILE A 7 6.37 22.21 -12.07
C ILE A 7 6.49 23.45 -12.96
N VAL A 8 7.20 24.48 -12.48
CA VAL A 8 7.48 25.68 -13.29
C VAL A 8 8.31 25.33 -14.53
N THR A 9 9.28 24.42 -14.42
CA THR A 9 10.05 23.93 -15.57
C THR A 9 9.18 23.15 -16.56
N GLN A 10 8.22 22.34 -16.10
CA GLN A 10 7.27 21.69 -17.01
C GLN A 10 6.37 22.71 -17.73
N LEU A 11 5.97 23.78 -17.05
CA LEU A 11 5.22 24.87 -17.70
C LEU A 11 6.06 25.54 -18.79
N GLN A 12 7.35 25.76 -18.56
CA GLN A 12 8.26 26.28 -19.61
C GLN A 12 8.27 25.38 -20.84
N THR A 13 8.37 24.05 -20.64
CA THR A 13 8.35 23.08 -21.75
C THR A 13 7.03 23.15 -22.52
N ARG A 14 5.88 23.10 -21.83
CA ARG A 14 4.55 23.17 -22.46
C ARG A 14 4.32 24.46 -23.22
N VAL A 15 4.76 25.59 -22.67
CA VAL A 15 4.69 26.89 -23.38
C VAL A 15 5.55 26.85 -24.64
N THR A 16 6.73 26.22 -24.59
CA THR A 16 7.61 26.08 -25.75
C THR A 16 7.00 25.20 -26.84
N GLU A 17 6.37 24.08 -26.47
CA GLU A 17 5.65 23.20 -27.38
C GLU A 17 4.48 23.92 -28.05
N GLN A 18 3.63 24.58 -27.27
CA GLN A 18 2.48 25.33 -27.76
C GLN A 18 2.88 26.50 -28.66
N PHE A 19 4.00 27.16 -28.34
CA PHE A 19 4.55 28.24 -29.16
C PHE A 19 5.18 27.73 -30.47
N GLY A 20 5.47 26.43 -30.58
CA GLY A 20 6.00 25.80 -31.78
C GLY A 20 7.47 26.14 -32.09
N LYS A 21 8.18 26.83 -31.18
CA LYS A 21 9.58 27.21 -31.32
C LYS A 21 10.27 27.28 -29.97
N LYS A 22 11.54 26.87 -29.93
CA LYS A 22 12.40 27.03 -28.74
C LYS A 22 12.60 28.51 -28.40
N ILE A 23 12.44 28.87 -27.14
CA ILE A 23 12.59 30.24 -26.64
C ILE A 23 13.99 30.41 -26.04
N CYS A 24 14.91 31.02 -26.79
CA CYS A 24 16.31 31.16 -26.39
C CYS A 24 16.79 32.62 -26.38
N THR A 25 16.08 33.53 -27.03
CA THR A 25 16.52 34.91 -27.24
C THR A 25 15.50 35.93 -26.73
N ALA A 26 15.94 37.19 -26.57
CA ALA A 26 15.05 38.30 -26.20
C ALA A 26 13.92 38.49 -27.24
N THR A 27 14.25 38.34 -28.53
CA THR A 27 13.29 38.41 -29.63
C THR A 27 12.25 37.29 -29.55
N ASP A 28 12.64 36.07 -29.14
CA ASP A 28 11.66 34.98 -28.93
C ASP A 28 10.66 35.32 -27.81
N CYS A 29 11.11 35.97 -26.74
CA CYS A 29 10.23 36.43 -25.66
C CYS A 29 9.31 37.58 -26.10
N GLU A 30 9.77 38.48 -26.97
CA GLU A 30 8.93 39.53 -27.57
C GLU A 30 7.83 38.92 -28.44
N ASN A 31 8.19 37.95 -29.29
CA ASN A 31 7.24 37.24 -30.13
C ASN A 31 6.23 36.44 -29.31
N LEU A 32 6.66 35.79 -28.23
CA LEU A 32 5.74 35.11 -27.30
C LEU A 32 4.81 36.11 -26.60
N ALA A 33 5.31 37.27 -26.18
CA ALA A 33 4.46 38.31 -25.56
C ALA A 33 3.38 38.81 -26.54
N HIS A 34 3.72 38.97 -27.82
CA HIS A 34 2.76 39.27 -28.87
C HIS A 34 1.73 38.15 -29.04
N ALA A 35 2.17 36.89 -29.11
CA ALA A 35 1.28 35.73 -29.23
C ALA A 35 0.31 35.60 -28.04
N LEU A 36 0.77 35.85 -26.81
CA LEU A 36 -0.09 35.84 -25.61
C LEU A 36 -1.17 36.94 -25.68
N LYS A 37 -0.79 38.13 -26.14
CA LYS A 37 -1.72 39.24 -26.32
C LYS A 37 -2.76 38.95 -27.41
N GLU A 38 -2.36 38.33 -28.52
CA GLU A 38 -3.28 37.99 -29.61
C GLU A 38 -4.24 36.86 -29.24
N ASN A 39 -3.78 35.83 -28.54
CA ASN A 39 -4.60 34.65 -28.23
C ASN A 39 -5.49 34.83 -27.00
N LEU A 40 -5.03 35.59 -25.99
CA LEU A 40 -5.73 35.69 -24.69
C LEU A 40 -6.16 37.11 -24.32
N ASN A 41 -5.77 38.12 -25.11
CA ASN A 41 -5.96 39.54 -24.81
C ASN A 41 -5.34 39.98 -23.46
N GLU A 42 -4.35 39.23 -22.97
CA GLU A 42 -3.65 39.48 -21.70
C GLU A 42 -2.22 39.96 -21.97
N VAL A 43 -1.71 40.88 -21.14
CA VAL A 43 -0.39 41.51 -21.35
C VAL A 43 0.64 41.00 -20.36
N VAL A 44 1.60 40.22 -20.86
CA VAL A 44 2.82 39.85 -20.12
C VAL A 44 4.02 40.50 -20.79
N SER A 45 4.83 41.23 -20.01
CA SER A 45 6.00 41.92 -20.57
C SER A 45 7.08 40.92 -21.03
N SER A 46 7.78 41.22 -22.13
CA SER A 46 8.93 40.44 -22.60
C SER A 46 9.99 40.26 -21.50
N GLN A 47 10.20 41.26 -20.64
CA GLN A 47 11.13 41.16 -19.50
C GLN A 47 10.69 40.12 -18.46
N THR A 48 9.38 39.99 -18.21
CA THR A 48 8.85 38.95 -17.33
C THR A 48 9.10 37.56 -17.92
N LEU A 49 8.90 37.39 -19.22
CA LEU A 49 9.15 36.11 -19.92
C LEU A 49 10.64 35.76 -19.95
N ARG A 50 11.53 36.74 -20.18
CA ARG A 50 12.99 36.52 -20.13
C ARG A 50 13.46 36.02 -18.77
N ARG A 51 12.87 36.52 -17.68
CA ARG A 51 13.13 36.00 -16.32
C ARG A 51 12.53 34.62 -16.13
N PHE A 52 11.30 34.39 -16.60
CA PHE A 52 10.61 33.11 -16.50
C PHE A 52 11.40 31.99 -17.18
N PHE A 53 11.94 32.19 -18.39
CA PHE A 53 12.75 31.21 -19.13
C PHE A 53 14.24 31.17 -18.72
N GLY A 54 14.64 31.95 -17.71
CA GLY A 54 16.02 31.95 -17.20
C GLY A 54 17.04 32.64 -18.12
N LEU A 55 16.61 33.46 -19.09
CA LEU A 55 17.49 34.26 -19.94
C LEU A 55 18.15 35.44 -19.21
N ILE A 56 17.56 35.87 -18.08
CA ILE A 56 18.14 36.86 -17.17
C ILE A 56 18.00 36.35 -15.74
N LYS A 57 19.02 36.60 -14.91
CA LYS A 57 18.97 36.30 -13.47
C LYS A 57 17.86 37.10 -12.79
N THR A 58 17.10 36.45 -11.93
CA THR A 58 16.08 37.08 -11.07
C THR A 58 16.19 36.51 -9.66
N THR A 59 16.01 37.35 -8.66
CA THR A 59 15.91 36.96 -7.25
C THR A 59 14.46 36.73 -6.80
N SER A 60 13.50 37.21 -7.58
CA SER A 60 12.07 37.08 -7.30
C SER A 60 11.44 35.92 -8.06
N ARG A 61 10.43 35.29 -7.42
CA ARG A 61 9.61 34.25 -8.03
C ARG A 61 8.68 34.85 -9.08
N THR A 62 8.35 34.06 -10.10
CA THR A 62 7.30 34.38 -11.07
C THR A 62 5.97 34.56 -10.35
N SER A 63 5.23 35.62 -10.69
CA SER A 63 3.93 35.89 -10.07
C SER A 63 2.88 34.85 -10.48
N ILE A 64 1.91 34.58 -9.59
CA ILE A 64 0.79 33.67 -9.87
C ILE A 64 0.00 34.16 -11.10
N PHE A 65 -0.21 35.47 -11.23
CA PHE A 65 -0.86 36.07 -12.40
C PHE A 65 -0.17 35.69 -13.72
N THR A 66 1.16 35.77 -13.76
CA THR A 66 1.92 35.34 -14.95
C THR A 66 1.82 33.85 -15.19
N LEU A 67 1.86 33.03 -14.13
CA LEU A 67 1.72 31.58 -14.23
C LEU A 67 0.34 31.19 -14.77
N ASP A 68 -0.73 31.85 -14.33
CA ASP A 68 -2.10 31.62 -14.81
C ASP A 68 -2.23 31.92 -16.30
N ILE A 69 -1.68 33.04 -16.77
CA ILE A 69 -1.72 33.40 -18.20
C ILE A 69 -0.99 32.36 -19.04
N LEU A 70 0.20 31.92 -18.59
CA LEU A 70 0.98 30.91 -19.30
C LEU A 70 0.28 29.55 -19.32
N SER A 71 -0.36 29.15 -18.21
CA SER A 71 -1.17 27.94 -18.17
C SER A 71 -2.39 28.02 -19.10
N LYS A 72 -3.08 29.16 -19.16
CA LYS A 72 -4.17 29.39 -20.12
C LYS A 72 -3.71 29.32 -21.56
N PHE A 73 -2.52 29.84 -21.85
CA PHE A 73 -1.95 29.76 -23.20
C PHE A 73 -1.73 28.32 -23.65
N CYS A 74 -1.36 27.43 -22.72
CA CYS A 74 -1.25 26.00 -22.95
C CYS A 74 -2.59 25.23 -22.91
N GLY A 75 -3.74 25.92 -22.84
CA GLY A 75 -5.07 25.31 -22.86
C GLY A 75 -5.60 24.85 -21.50
N TYR A 76 -4.96 25.21 -20.39
CA TYR A 76 -5.42 24.90 -19.04
C TYR A 76 -6.32 26.02 -18.48
N LYS A 77 -7.14 25.73 -17.46
CA LYS A 77 -8.04 26.73 -16.87
C LYS A 77 -7.29 27.86 -16.16
N ASP A 78 -6.29 27.49 -15.37
CA ASP A 78 -5.44 28.35 -14.53
C ASP A 78 -4.20 27.57 -14.09
N TYR A 79 -3.29 28.20 -13.35
CA TYR A 79 -2.05 27.57 -12.90
C TYR A 79 -2.28 26.45 -11.89
N GLU A 80 -3.32 26.53 -11.07
CA GLU A 80 -3.68 25.46 -10.14
C GLU A 80 -4.19 24.22 -10.88
N ASN A 81 -5.03 24.40 -11.89
CA ASN A 81 -5.46 23.33 -12.79
C ASN A 81 -4.29 22.72 -13.55
N PHE A 82 -3.37 23.55 -14.06
CA PHE A 82 -2.12 23.08 -14.65
C PHE A 82 -1.30 22.28 -13.65
N ARG A 83 -1.08 22.77 -12.42
CA ARG A 83 -0.31 22.10 -11.37
C ARG A 83 -0.90 20.73 -11.02
N LEU A 84 -2.22 20.65 -10.95
CA LEU A 84 -2.95 19.40 -10.73
C LEU A 84 -2.77 18.45 -11.92
N LEU A 85 -2.86 18.91 -13.16
CA LEU A 85 -2.75 18.08 -14.36
C LEU A 85 -1.30 17.73 -14.76
N CYS A 86 -0.31 18.55 -14.40
CA CYS A 86 1.10 18.27 -14.67
C CYS A 86 1.62 17.16 -13.76
N GLY A 87 1.16 17.09 -12.51
CA GLY A 87 1.40 15.90 -11.70
C GLY A 87 0.76 14.62 -12.29
N SER A 88 -0.24 14.73 -13.17
CA SER A 88 -0.83 13.56 -13.84
C SER A 88 -0.06 13.23 -15.10
N SER A 89 0.56 14.23 -15.75
CA SER A 89 1.56 13.99 -16.78
C SER A 89 2.80 13.26 -16.22
N GLU A 90 3.24 13.52 -15.00
CA GLU A 90 4.27 12.70 -14.33
C GLU A 90 3.80 11.26 -14.11
N LEU A 91 2.56 11.03 -13.65
CA LEU A 91 2.00 9.68 -13.51
C LEU A 91 1.78 8.99 -14.86
N GLU A 92 1.38 9.71 -15.90
CA GLU A 92 1.27 9.23 -17.28
C GLU A 92 2.63 8.94 -17.91
N ILE A 93 3.67 9.73 -17.61
CA ILE A 93 5.05 9.43 -18.02
C ILE A 93 5.60 8.24 -17.22
N PHE A 94 5.17 8.08 -15.97
CA PHE A 94 5.61 7.01 -15.07
C PHE A 94 4.92 5.66 -15.31
N PHE A 95 3.65 5.68 -15.75
CA PHE A 95 2.79 4.50 -15.96
C PHE A 95 2.27 4.33 -17.40
N GLY A 96 2.44 5.30 -18.29
CA GLY A 96 1.78 5.38 -19.60
C GLY A 96 2.67 5.09 -20.81
N SER A 97 3.79 4.39 -20.65
CA SER A 97 4.39 3.68 -21.79
C SER A 97 3.84 2.26 -21.84
N ASP A 98 2.90 2.01 -22.75
CA ASP A 98 2.71 0.67 -23.30
C ASP A 98 4.02 0.26 -23.97
N GLU A 99 4.37 -1.03 -23.82
CA GLU A 99 5.60 -1.70 -24.26
C GLU A 99 6.76 -1.74 -23.24
N ASP A 100 6.81 -2.89 -22.56
CA ASP A 100 8.01 -3.67 -22.26
C ASP A 100 9.28 -2.93 -21.80
N SER A 101 9.32 -2.61 -20.50
CA SER A 101 10.59 -2.64 -19.76
C SER A 101 10.36 -3.32 -18.41
N GLY A 102 10.10 -4.64 -18.47
CA GLY A 102 10.10 -5.48 -17.28
C GLY A 102 11.41 -5.36 -16.52
N LYS A 103 11.46 -4.47 -15.50
CA LYS A 103 12.35 -4.48 -14.33
C LYS A 103 12.11 -3.32 -13.36
N ASP A 104 11.58 -2.16 -13.78
CA ASP A 104 11.53 -0.97 -12.91
C ASP A 104 10.17 -0.68 -12.23
N PHE A 105 9.06 -1.31 -12.65
CA PHE A 105 7.75 -1.06 -12.02
C PHE A 105 7.72 -1.36 -10.52
N TRP A 106 8.54 -2.30 -10.05
CA TRP A 106 8.66 -2.62 -8.64
C TRP A 106 9.30 -1.49 -7.82
N GLN A 107 10.45 -0.98 -8.27
CA GLN A 107 11.16 0.12 -7.60
C GLN A 107 10.36 1.42 -7.71
N LYS A 108 9.75 1.67 -8.87
CA LYS A 108 8.81 2.75 -9.11
C LYS A 108 7.62 2.73 -8.15
N SER A 109 7.00 1.55 -7.97
CA SER A 109 5.89 1.36 -7.03
C SER A 109 6.32 1.66 -5.60
N GLU A 110 7.47 1.14 -5.16
CA GLU A 110 8.00 1.42 -3.82
C GLU A 110 8.34 2.90 -3.61
N HIS A 111 8.96 3.56 -4.60
CA HIS A 111 9.26 4.99 -4.53
C HIS A 111 7.99 5.82 -4.33
N LEU A 112 6.92 5.46 -5.05
CA LEU A 112 5.62 6.09 -4.92
C LEU A 112 4.97 5.83 -3.56
N CYS A 113 5.07 4.62 -3.03
CA CYS A 113 4.64 4.30 -1.67
C CYS A 113 5.32 5.22 -0.64
N ARG A 114 6.64 5.40 -0.74
CA ARG A 114 7.42 6.27 0.15
C ARG A 114 6.97 7.74 0.03
N GLN A 115 6.82 8.24 -1.20
CA GLN A 115 6.34 9.61 -1.44
C GLN A 115 4.94 9.85 -0.86
N ILE A 116 4.05 8.87 -0.98
CA ILE A 116 2.68 8.94 -0.44
C ILE A 116 2.71 8.92 1.09
N ALA A 117 3.51 8.03 1.70
CA ALA A 117 3.62 7.91 3.15
C ALA A 117 4.20 9.18 3.79
N ASP A 118 5.15 9.86 3.12
CA ASP A 118 5.81 11.06 3.62
C ASP A 118 5.00 12.36 3.42
N SER A 119 3.84 12.32 2.75
CA SER A 119 3.02 13.52 2.46
C SER A 119 1.53 13.27 2.70
N PRO A 120 0.94 13.88 3.76
CA PRO A 120 -0.49 13.82 4.02
C PRO A 120 -1.35 14.29 2.84
N GLU A 121 -0.90 15.31 2.10
CA GLU A 121 -1.63 15.85 0.94
C GLU A 121 -1.66 14.86 -0.22
N LEU A 122 -0.54 14.19 -0.49
CA LEU A 122 -0.46 13.14 -1.50
C LEU A 122 -1.31 11.94 -1.08
N LEU A 123 -1.22 11.53 0.18
CA LEU A 123 -1.98 10.41 0.72
C LEU A 123 -3.49 10.56 0.46
N ILE A 124 -4.06 11.76 0.67
CA ILE A 124 -5.49 11.99 0.48
C ILE A 124 -5.91 11.98 -1.00
N THR A 125 -5.10 12.53 -1.90
CA THR A 125 -5.57 12.88 -3.26
C THR A 125 -5.09 11.93 -4.35
N THR A 126 -4.03 11.16 -4.09
CA THR A 126 -3.29 10.46 -5.14
C THR A 126 -4.09 9.30 -5.74
N HIS A 127 -4.91 8.60 -4.95
CA HIS A 127 -5.70 7.47 -5.46
C HIS A 127 -6.65 7.84 -6.60
N TYR A 128 -7.28 9.03 -6.59
CA TYR A 128 -8.17 9.47 -7.67
C TYR A 128 -7.46 9.54 -9.02
N ARG A 129 -6.15 9.78 -8.99
CA ARG A 129 -5.31 9.98 -10.18
C ARG A 129 -4.66 8.68 -10.63
N MET A 130 -4.31 7.82 -9.66
CA MET A 130 -3.58 6.59 -9.89
C MET A 130 -4.47 5.40 -10.29
N MET A 131 -5.66 5.28 -9.69
CA MET A 131 -6.51 4.11 -9.88
C MET A 131 -7.02 3.89 -11.32
N PRO A 132 -7.17 4.91 -12.21
CA PRO A 132 -7.48 4.67 -13.62
C PRO A 132 -6.48 3.78 -14.36
N PHE A 133 -5.20 3.77 -13.97
CA PHE A 133 -4.13 3.09 -14.71
C PHE A 133 -4.01 1.60 -14.31
N PRO A 134 -4.16 0.64 -15.25
CA PRO A 134 -4.10 -0.79 -14.94
C PRO A 134 -2.78 -1.25 -14.29
N MET A 135 -1.64 -0.74 -14.75
CA MET A 135 -0.34 -1.10 -14.19
C MET A 135 -0.18 -0.62 -12.75
N VAL A 136 -0.76 0.53 -12.40
CA VAL A 136 -0.80 1.00 -11.01
C VAL A 136 -1.58 0.03 -10.14
N ARG A 137 -2.79 -0.34 -10.57
CA ARG A 137 -3.62 -1.29 -9.83
C ARG A 137 -2.87 -2.60 -9.58
N LYS A 138 -2.21 -3.15 -10.61
CA LYS A 138 -1.42 -4.38 -10.49
C LYS A 138 -0.22 -4.25 -9.54
N TYR A 139 0.66 -3.28 -9.74
CA TYR A 139 1.93 -3.22 -9.01
C TYR A 139 1.87 -2.49 -7.67
N PHE A 140 1.01 -1.49 -7.53
CA PHE A 140 0.87 -0.69 -6.32
C PHE A 140 -0.23 -1.23 -5.40
N MET A 141 -1.40 -1.61 -5.94
CA MET A 141 -2.46 -2.15 -5.09
C MET A 141 -2.30 -3.66 -4.89
N GLU A 142 -2.38 -4.46 -5.95
CA GLU A 142 -2.49 -5.93 -5.84
C GLU A 142 -1.20 -6.55 -5.33
N ASN A 143 -0.05 -6.18 -5.90
CA ASN A 143 1.23 -6.77 -5.52
C ASN A 143 1.90 -6.10 -4.32
N HIS A 144 1.54 -4.87 -3.95
CA HIS A 144 2.18 -4.15 -2.84
C HIS A 144 1.20 -3.36 -1.96
N PRO A 145 0.17 -4.00 -1.38
CA PRO A 145 -0.76 -3.27 -0.52
C PRO A 145 -0.04 -2.87 0.77
N MET A 146 0.00 -1.58 1.12
CA MET A 146 0.72 -1.08 2.30
C MET A 146 -0.06 -1.40 3.58
N ARG A 147 0.31 -2.51 4.25
CA ARG A 147 -0.33 -2.94 5.52
C ARG A 147 -0.16 -1.88 6.61
N ASP A 148 1.02 -1.29 6.72
CA ASP A 148 1.35 -0.28 7.73
C ASP A 148 0.39 0.93 7.71
N MET A 149 -0.25 1.18 6.57
CA MET A 149 -1.12 2.33 6.36
C MET A 149 -2.62 2.00 6.48
N LEU A 150 -3.01 0.76 6.81
CA LEU A 150 -4.42 0.37 6.90
C LEU A 150 -5.20 1.15 7.97
N GLY A 151 -4.55 1.75 8.96
CA GLY A 151 -5.15 2.60 9.99
C GLY A 151 -5.28 4.07 9.56
N THR A 152 -5.04 4.37 8.29
CA THR A 152 -5.05 5.73 7.74
C THR A 152 -6.06 5.84 6.58
N VAL A 153 -6.16 7.03 5.98
CA VAL A 153 -6.99 7.26 4.79
C VAL A 153 -6.55 6.42 3.57
N TYR A 154 -5.36 5.79 3.61
CA TYR A 154 -4.93 4.83 2.58
C TYR A 154 -5.96 3.72 2.35
N SER A 155 -6.71 3.29 3.37
CA SER A 155 -7.75 2.26 3.22
C SER A 155 -8.79 2.63 2.14
N GLN A 156 -9.04 3.91 1.89
CA GLN A 156 -9.94 4.39 0.84
C GLN A 156 -9.45 4.09 -0.59
N TYR A 157 -8.17 3.74 -0.75
CA TYR A 157 -7.59 3.35 -2.05
C TYR A 157 -8.24 2.05 -2.54
N PHE A 158 -8.59 1.13 -1.65
CA PHE A 158 -9.28 -0.11 -2.02
C PHE A 158 -10.68 0.15 -2.58
N LEU A 159 -11.42 1.11 -2.04
CA LEU A 159 -12.71 1.54 -2.60
C LEU A 159 -12.54 2.20 -3.97
N SER A 160 -11.46 2.96 -4.16
CA SER A 160 -11.17 3.59 -5.45
C SER A 160 -10.71 2.59 -6.50
N TYR A 161 -9.97 1.56 -6.11
CA TYR A 161 -9.61 0.43 -6.94
C TYR A 161 -10.85 -0.31 -7.48
N LEU A 162 -11.85 -0.54 -6.63
CA LEU A 162 -13.10 -1.21 -7.01
C LEU A 162 -13.94 -0.46 -8.06
N LYS A 163 -13.70 0.85 -8.26
CA LYS A 163 -14.34 1.60 -9.36
C LYS A 163 -13.91 1.10 -10.75
N TYR A 164 -12.75 0.46 -10.84
CA TYR A 164 -12.14 0.02 -12.10
C TYR A 164 -12.06 -1.50 -12.25
N ASN A 165 -12.15 -2.25 -11.16
CA ASN A 165 -12.16 -3.71 -11.20
C ASN A 165 -13.21 -4.27 -10.23
N ASN A 166 -14.24 -4.92 -10.80
CA ASN A 166 -15.38 -5.48 -10.07
C ASN A 166 -15.46 -7.01 -10.16
N SER A 167 -14.37 -7.67 -10.57
CA SER A 167 -14.30 -9.14 -10.54
C SER A 167 -14.45 -9.67 -9.11
N ASN A 168 -14.83 -10.94 -8.98
CA ASN A 168 -14.93 -11.57 -7.65
C ASN A 168 -13.58 -11.56 -6.92
N GLU A 169 -12.48 -11.78 -7.65
CA GLU A 169 -11.12 -11.63 -7.11
C GLU A 169 -10.87 -10.23 -6.55
N ALA A 170 -11.18 -9.19 -7.33
CA ALA A 170 -10.98 -7.80 -6.95
C ALA A 170 -11.83 -7.42 -5.72
N LYS A 171 -13.08 -7.89 -5.67
CA LYS A 171 -13.97 -7.71 -4.52
C LYS A 171 -13.41 -8.36 -3.27
N ILE A 172 -13.04 -9.65 -3.34
CA ILE A 172 -12.47 -10.39 -2.20
C ILE A 172 -11.19 -9.69 -1.71
N PHE A 173 -10.30 -9.32 -2.63
CA PHE A 173 -9.07 -8.61 -2.31
C PHE A 173 -9.34 -7.27 -1.61
N ALA A 174 -10.08 -6.36 -2.24
CA ALA A 174 -10.24 -5.01 -1.75
C ALA A 174 -11.10 -4.94 -0.49
N TYR A 175 -12.24 -5.63 -0.46
CA TYR A 175 -13.06 -5.70 0.74
C TYR A 175 -12.37 -6.47 1.86
N GLY A 176 -11.48 -7.41 1.55
CA GLY A 176 -10.69 -8.10 2.56
C GLY A 176 -9.63 -7.23 3.24
N PHE A 177 -8.97 -6.32 2.50
CA PHE A 177 -8.10 -5.31 3.13
C PHE A 177 -8.88 -4.27 3.92
N LEU A 178 -10.05 -3.87 3.44
CA LEU A 178 -10.95 -3.02 4.21
C LEU A 178 -11.43 -3.73 5.49
N TYR A 179 -11.67 -5.04 5.45
CA TYR A 179 -12.04 -5.82 6.63
C TYR A 179 -10.92 -5.82 7.67
N LYS A 180 -9.68 -6.06 7.23
CA LYS A 180 -8.49 -5.95 8.09
C LYS A 180 -8.36 -4.55 8.69
N SER A 181 -8.56 -3.51 7.89
CA SER A 181 -8.56 -2.12 8.36
C SER A 181 -9.64 -1.89 9.43
N ALA A 182 -10.89 -2.31 9.17
CA ALA A 182 -12.00 -2.19 10.11
C ALA A 182 -11.71 -2.93 11.43
N PHE A 183 -11.13 -4.12 11.36
CA PHE A 183 -10.68 -4.87 12.54
C PHE A 183 -9.60 -4.13 13.34
N LEU A 184 -8.53 -3.69 12.67
CA LEU A 184 -7.41 -3.01 13.32
C LEU A 184 -7.78 -1.61 13.86
N GLN A 185 -8.88 -1.03 13.38
CA GLN A 185 -9.49 0.22 13.86
C GLN A 185 -10.68 -0.02 14.79
N GLU A 186 -10.99 -1.28 15.12
CA GLU A 186 -12.10 -1.68 15.98
C GLU A 186 -13.48 -1.14 15.55
N ASN A 187 -13.67 -0.98 14.24
CA ASN A 187 -14.94 -0.59 13.66
C ASN A 187 -15.80 -1.83 13.38
N THR A 188 -16.50 -2.30 14.43
CA THR A 188 -17.32 -3.52 14.39
C THR A 188 -18.44 -3.48 13.35
N GLU A 189 -19.10 -2.34 13.16
CA GLU A 189 -20.19 -2.18 12.18
C GLU A 189 -19.67 -2.38 10.75
N LEU A 190 -18.56 -1.71 10.42
CA LEU A 190 -17.93 -1.83 9.11
C LEU A 190 -17.36 -3.24 8.90
N LEU A 191 -16.78 -3.82 9.95
CA LEU A 191 -16.26 -5.19 9.94
C LEU A 191 -17.36 -6.20 9.57
N GLN A 192 -18.53 -6.11 10.21
CA GLN A 192 -19.69 -6.95 9.90
C GLN A 192 -20.17 -6.77 8.45
N PHE A 193 -20.30 -5.51 8.00
CA PHE A 193 -20.73 -5.22 6.63
C PHE A 193 -19.77 -5.80 5.58
N LEU A 194 -18.46 -5.64 5.80
CA LEU A 194 -17.44 -6.15 4.88
C LEU A 194 -17.37 -7.68 4.88
N HIS A 195 -17.54 -8.32 6.03
CA HIS A 195 -17.68 -9.77 6.11
C HIS A 195 -18.84 -10.27 5.23
N GLN A 196 -20.02 -9.63 5.33
CA GLN A 196 -21.19 -10.03 4.53
C GLN A 196 -20.90 -9.96 3.02
N ILE A 197 -20.22 -8.90 2.57
CA ILE A 197 -19.84 -8.75 1.16
C ILE A 197 -18.87 -9.87 0.73
N VAL A 198 -17.82 -10.11 1.50
CA VAL A 198 -16.81 -11.13 1.17
C VAL A 198 -17.40 -12.54 1.22
N ALA A 199 -18.26 -12.83 2.19
CA ALA A 199 -18.95 -14.11 2.31
C ALA A 199 -19.84 -14.36 1.07
N ALA A 200 -20.63 -13.36 0.66
CA ALA A 200 -21.53 -13.44 -0.50
C ALA A 200 -20.80 -13.44 -1.87
N THR A 201 -19.54 -13.03 -1.93
CA THR A 201 -18.77 -13.01 -3.18
C THR A 201 -18.30 -14.42 -3.53
N GLU A 202 -18.79 -15.00 -4.63
CA GLU A 202 -18.43 -16.34 -5.07
C GLU A 202 -16.93 -16.50 -5.34
N LEU A 203 -16.35 -17.62 -4.86
CA LEU A 203 -14.96 -17.99 -5.15
C LEU A 203 -14.90 -18.78 -6.47
N THR A 204 -14.66 -18.08 -7.59
CA THR A 204 -14.53 -18.74 -8.90
C THR A 204 -13.15 -19.39 -9.08
N LYS A 205 -12.99 -20.25 -10.08
CA LYS A 205 -11.75 -21.03 -10.30
C LYS A 205 -10.56 -20.17 -10.69
N GLU A 206 -10.81 -18.98 -11.22
CA GLU A 206 -9.82 -18.03 -11.71
C GLU A 206 -9.24 -17.17 -10.59
N VAL A 207 -9.87 -17.17 -9.41
CA VAL A 207 -9.43 -16.37 -8.27
C VAL A 207 -8.04 -16.82 -7.84
N HIS A 208 -7.11 -15.88 -7.78
CA HIS A 208 -5.74 -16.13 -7.34
C HIS A 208 -5.69 -16.64 -5.88
N VAL A 209 -4.63 -17.39 -5.57
CA VAL A 209 -4.47 -18.06 -4.27
C VAL A 209 -4.52 -17.12 -3.06
N ILE A 210 -4.02 -15.89 -3.18
CA ILE A 210 -3.98 -14.91 -2.09
C ILE A 210 -5.40 -14.44 -1.73
N PRO A 211 -6.22 -13.88 -2.66
CA PRO A 211 -7.62 -13.59 -2.39
C PRO A 211 -8.43 -14.81 -1.91
N ALA A 212 -8.18 -16.00 -2.47
CA ALA A 212 -8.87 -17.21 -2.02
C ALA A 212 -8.62 -17.53 -0.54
N GLY A 213 -7.35 -17.50 -0.10
CA GLY A 213 -7.01 -17.69 1.31
C GLY A 213 -7.53 -16.54 2.20
N LEU A 214 -7.47 -15.30 1.71
CA LEU A 214 -8.01 -14.13 2.42
C LEU A 214 -9.51 -14.26 2.71
N LYS A 215 -10.31 -14.77 1.75
CA LYS A 215 -11.74 -15.02 1.96
C LYS A 215 -11.98 -15.93 3.16
N TYR A 216 -11.29 -17.07 3.24
CA TYR A 216 -11.45 -17.99 4.37
C TYR A 216 -10.86 -17.43 5.67
N GLY A 217 -9.75 -16.69 5.62
CA GLY A 217 -9.22 -15.98 6.78
C GLY A 217 -10.26 -15.04 7.40
N ILE A 218 -11.00 -14.30 6.56
CA ILE A 218 -12.07 -13.38 7.00
C ILE A 218 -13.25 -14.15 7.58
N MET A 219 -13.71 -15.20 6.90
CA MET A 219 -14.86 -15.99 7.36
C MET A 219 -14.57 -16.67 8.71
N LEU A 220 -13.38 -17.26 8.87
CA LEU A 220 -12.95 -17.89 10.13
C LEU A 220 -12.78 -16.87 11.25
N HIS A 221 -12.09 -15.76 10.98
CA HIS A 221 -11.90 -14.69 11.96
C HIS A 221 -13.23 -14.11 12.42
N TYR A 222 -14.18 -13.88 11.50
CA TYR A 222 -15.50 -13.36 11.85
C TYR A 222 -16.33 -14.36 12.67
N ALA A 223 -16.28 -15.65 12.31
CA ALA A 223 -16.98 -16.69 13.07
C ALA A 223 -16.48 -16.77 14.51
N ASP A 224 -15.16 -16.68 14.70
CA ASP A 224 -14.54 -16.64 16.04
C ASP A 224 -14.90 -15.35 16.80
N PHE A 225 -14.76 -14.20 16.14
CA PHE A 225 -15.10 -12.88 16.69
C PHE A 225 -16.55 -12.79 17.19
N THR A 226 -17.48 -13.49 16.54
CA THR A 226 -18.89 -13.54 16.94
C THR A 226 -19.23 -14.70 17.90
N GLY A 227 -18.25 -15.53 18.28
CA GLY A 227 -18.45 -16.72 19.10
C GLY A 227 -19.28 -17.82 18.43
N ASN A 228 -19.35 -17.84 17.10
CA ASN A 228 -20.15 -18.79 16.34
C ASN A 228 -19.36 -20.06 15.99
N GLU A 229 -19.26 -20.99 16.95
CA GLU A 229 -18.55 -22.26 16.83
C GLU A 229 -18.99 -23.11 15.64
N SER A 230 -20.29 -23.17 15.37
CA SER A 230 -20.85 -23.97 14.28
C SER A 230 -20.39 -23.43 12.92
N LEU A 231 -20.49 -22.10 12.74
CA LEU A 231 -20.01 -21.44 11.52
C LEU A 231 -18.50 -21.62 11.36
N PHE A 232 -17.73 -21.46 12.44
CA PHE A 232 -16.28 -21.64 12.42
C PHE A 232 -15.91 -23.05 11.95
N THR A 233 -16.49 -24.07 12.59
CA THR A 233 -16.22 -25.49 12.29
C THR A 233 -16.55 -25.81 10.82
N GLN A 234 -17.75 -25.43 10.36
CA GLN A 234 -18.15 -25.66 8.96
C GLN A 234 -17.22 -24.96 7.97
N THR A 235 -16.90 -23.68 8.23
CA THR A 235 -16.00 -22.90 7.38
C THR A 235 -14.60 -23.51 7.34
N PHE A 236 -14.09 -24.01 8.47
CA PHE A 236 -12.77 -24.61 8.55
C PHE A 236 -12.71 -25.94 7.79
N GLU A 237 -13.73 -26.78 7.91
CA GLU A 237 -13.84 -28.02 7.13
C GLU A 237 -13.91 -27.75 5.62
N GLU A 238 -14.70 -26.76 5.20
CA GLU A 238 -14.78 -26.33 3.81
C GLU A 238 -13.41 -25.83 3.30
N MET A 239 -12.76 -24.95 4.07
CA MET A 239 -11.43 -24.42 3.78
C MET A 239 -10.42 -25.56 3.59
N ARG A 240 -10.42 -26.57 4.46
CA ARG A 240 -9.52 -27.75 4.36
C ARG A 240 -9.72 -28.54 3.08
N SER A 241 -10.93 -28.57 2.54
CA SER A 241 -11.22 -29.18 1.24
C SER A 241 -10.73 -28.30 0.09
N ILE A 242 -11.11 -27.02 0.10
CA ILE A 242 -10.83 -26.06 -0.97
C ILE A 242 -9.34 -25.77 -1.14
N ARG A 243 -8.58 -25.66 -0.04
CA ARG A 243 -7.14 -25.38 -0.08
C ARG A 243 -6.36 -26.36 -0.95
N LYS A 244 -6.81 -27.62 -1.07
CA LYS A 244 -6.16 -28.65 -1.89
C LYS A 244 -6.11 -28.27 -3.37
N GLN A 245 -7.09 -27.50 -3.85
CA GLN A 245 -7.17 -27.01 -5.22
C GLN A 245 -6.12 -25.93 -5.50
N TYR A 246 -5.64 -25.24 -4.45
CA TYR A 246 -4.68 -24.15 -4.53
C TYR A 246 -3.23 -24.57 -4.27
N ILE A 247 -2.94 -25.85 -4.09
CA ILE A 247 -1.56 -26.34 -3.82
C ILE A 247 -0.63 -25.96 -4.98
N SER A 248 -1.00 -26.27 -6.23
CA SER A 248 -0.16 -25.97 -7.40
C SER A 248 0.07 -24.46 -7.57
N ALA A 249 -0.98 -23.65 -7.38
CA ALA A 249 -0.88 -22.20 -7.43
C ALA A 249 0.01 -21.64 -6.30
N SER A 250 -0.10 -22.19 -5.08
CA SER A 250 0.75 -21.82 -3.95
C SER A 250 2.23 -22.15 -4.21
N GLN A 251 2.52 -23.28 -4.84
CA GLN A 251 3.90 -23.66 -5.19
C GLN A 251 4.53 -22.70 -6.21
N ALA A 252 3.71 -22.06 -7.06
CA ALA A 252 4.14 -21.07 -8.05
C ALA A 252 4.09 -19.63 -7.54
N SER A 253 3.71 -19.40 -6.27
CA SER A 253 3.54 -18.08 -5.68
C SER A 253 4.51 -17.88 -4.51
N VAL A 254 4.90 -16.62 -4.25
CA VAL A 254 5.67 -16.27 -3.03
C VAL A 254 4.85 -16.38 -1.75
N CYS A 255 3.52 -16.43 -1.86
CA CYS A 255 2.59 -16.63 -0.76
C CYS A 255 1.69 -17.83 -1.02
N SER A 256 1.50 -18.66 -0.01
CA SER A 256 0.57 -19.79 -0.06
C SER A 256 -0.85 -19.38 0.33
N PHE A 257 -1.79 -20.30 0.07
CA PHE A 257 -3.14 -20.20 0.60
C PHE A 257 -3.12 -20.15 2.15
N GLU A 258 -2.33 -21.03 2.77
CA GLU A 258 -2.23 -21.15 4.23
C GLU A 258 -1.71 -19.87 4.88
N TYR A 259 -0.71 -19.25 4.26
CA TYR A 259 -0.18 -17.95 4.65
C TYR A 259 -1.29 -16.90 4.77
N SER A 260 -2.15 -16.83 3.76
CA SER A 260 -3.20 -15.80 3.66
C SER A 260 -4.32 -16.02 4.68
N VAL A 261 -4.63 -17.28 5.01
CA VAL A 261 -5.59 -17.63 6.08
C VAL A 261 -4.99 -17.31 7.45
N LEU A 262 -3.74 -17.74 7.70
CA LEU A 262 -3.08 -17.60 8.98
C LEU A 262 -2.91 -16.13 9.39
N GLU A 263 -2.72 -15.23 8.43
CA GLU A 263 -2.55 -13.79 8.68
C GLU A 263 -3.71 -13.13 9.46
N LEU A 264 -4.93 -13.67 9.36
CA LEU A 264 -6.07 -13.24 10.18
C LEU A 264 -6.31 -14.18 11.37
N LEU A 265 -6.04 -15.48 11.20
CA LEU A 265 -6.31 -16.46 12.26
C LEU A 265 -5.42 -16.24 13.50
N ILE A 266 -4.23 -15.65 13.37
CA ILE A 266 -3.39 -15.31 14.53
C ILE A 266 -4.06 -14.38 15.55
N PHE A 267 -5.13 -13.68 15.18
CA PHE A 267 -5.90 -12.81 16.08
C PHE A 267 -6.98 -13.55 16.88
N THR A 268 -7.14 -14.86 16.68
CA THR A 268 -8.05 -15.71 17.46
C THR A 268 -7.27 -16.55 18.48
N ASP A 269 -7.95 -17.38 19.27
CA ASP A 269 -7.32 -18.38 20.15
C ASP A 269 -7.46 -19.82 19.61
N ARG A 270 -7.64 -19.95 18.28
CA ARG A 270 -7.81 -21.22 17.54
C ARG A 270 -6.49 -21.91 17.26
N THR A 271 -5.80 -22.33 18.32
CA THR A 271 -4.41 -22.80 18.25
C THR A 271 -4.25 -24.07 17.41
N GLU A 272 -5.19 -25.00 17.48
CA GLU A 272 -5.13 -26.25 16.71
C GLU A 272 -5.22 -25.96 15.20
N GLU A 273 -6.11 -25.05 14.81
CA GLU A 273 -6.30 -24.63 13.43
C GLU A 273 -5.11 -23.82 12.90
N MET A 274 -4.50 -22.98 13.73
CA MET A 274 -3.25 -22.30 13.39
C MET A 274 -2.13 -23.30 13.12
N LEU A 275 -1.93 -24.28 14.01
CA LEU A 275 -0.90 -25.30 13.85
C LEU A 275 -1.17 -26.18 12.63
N PHE A 276 -2.42 -26.49 12.32
CA PHE A 276 -2.79 -27.18 11.09
C PHE A 276 -2.28 -26.44 9.85
N LEU A 277 -2.47 -25.11 9.77
CA LEU A 277 -1.98 -24.29 8.65
C LEU A 277 -0.45 -24.26 8.59
N VAL A 278 0.22 -24.17 9.74
CA VAL A 278 1.69 -24.19 9.83
C VAL A 278 2.25 -25.52 9.31
N ASP A 279 1.70 -26.64 9.78
CA ASP A 279 2.20 -27.97 9.46
C ASP A 279 1.87 -28.42 8.03
N HIS A 280 0.83 -27.83 7.43
CA HIS A 280 0.40 -28.14 6.06
C HIS A 280 0.72 -27.03 5.05
N ASN A 281 1.57 -26.07 5.40
CA ASN A 281 1.92 -24.96 4.53
C ASN A 281 2.51 -25.43 3.19
N THR A 282 2.03 -24.85 2.10
CA THR A 282 2.53 -25.13 0.76
C THR A 282 3.70 -24.21 0.43
N PHE A 283 4.93 -24.72 0.53
CA PHE A 283 6.13 -23.95 0.19
C PHE A 283 6.31 -23.77 -1.31
N HIS A 284 6.77 -22.57 -1.70
CA HIS A 284 7.16 -22.24 -3.07
C HIS A 284 8.20 -23.24 -3.60
N ARG A 285 7.98 -23.73 -4.82
CA ARG A 285 8.94 -24.53 -5.57
C ARG A 285 9.47 -23.66 -6.70
N SER A 286 10.80 -23.50 -6.76
CA SER A 286 11.46 -22.75 -7.84
C SER A 286 11.00 -23.28 -9.20
N SER A 287 10.03 -22.62 -9.83
CA SER A 287 9.61 -22.90 -11.19
C SER A 287 10.46 -22.04 -12.13
N THR A 288 10.90 -22.64 -13.22
CA THR A 288 11.76 -22.00 -14.24
C THR A 288 11.05 -20.98 -15.11
N ASP A 289 9.75 -20.70 -14.90
CA ASP A 289 8.89 -20.24 -16.00
C ASP A 289 7.84 -19.15 -15.69
N GLN A 290 7.98 -18.38 -14.62
CA GLN A 290 7.13 -17.18 -14.45
C GLN A 290 7.96 -15.98 -14.00
N SER A 291 7.57 -14.81 -14.52
CA SER A 291 8.16 -13.48 -14.29
C SER A 291 8.88 -13.38 -12.94
N ILE A 292 10.19 -13.19 -12.98
CA ILE A 292 11.08 -13.19 -11.81
C ILE A 292 10.52 -12.23 -10.75
N ILE A 293 9.92 -12.79 -9.69
CA ILE A 293 9.55 -12.00 -8.51
C ILE A 293 10.86 -11.55 -7.88
N PRO A 294 11.07 -10.24 -7.63
CA PRO A 294 12.30 -9.75 -7.03
C PRO A 294 12.63 -10.53 -5.76
N GLY A 295 13.88 -10.99 -5.63
CA GLY A 295 14.29 -11.80 -4.47
C GLY A 295 14.01 -11.13 -3.12
N GLU A 296 13.99 -9.79 -3.10
CA GLU A 296 13.66 -9.01 -1.91
C GLU A 296 12.23 -9.23 -1.42
N ARG A 297 11.25 -9.34 -2.34
CA ARG A 297 9.85 -9.58 -1.98
C ARG A 297 9.67 -10.97 -1.41
N LYS A 298 10.34 -11.97 -1.99
CA LYS A 298 10.36 -13.32 -1.43
C LYS A 298 10.92 -13.29 0.00
N ARG A 299 12.01 -12.56 0.25
CA ARG A 299 12.57 -12.40 1.61
C ARG A 299 11.55 -11.80 2.58
N THR A 300 10.84 -10.74 2.20
CA THR A 300 9.78 -10.17 3.05
C THR A 300 8.73 -11.22 3.43
N HIS A 301 8.22 -11.99 2.46
CA HIS A 301 7.23 -13.03 2.74
C HIS A 301 7.79 -14.18 3.60
N ASP A 302 9.05 -14.57 3.38
CA ASP A 302 9.73 -15.57 4.19
C ASP A 302 9.84 -15.10 5.66
N GLU A 303 10.13 -13.81 5.92
CA GLU A 303 10.15 -13.26 7.27
C GLU A 303 8.76 -13.18 7.90
N VAL A 304 7.74 -12.72 7.15
CA VAL A 304 6.37 -12.68 7.66
C VAL A 304 5.90 -14.07 8.04
N TRP A 305 6.16 -15.08 7.21
CA TRP A 305 5.77 -16.46 7.52
C TRP A 305 6.40 -16.95 8.83
N LYS A 306 7.68 -16.66 9.08
CA LYS A 306 8.33 -16.98 10.37
C LYS A 306 7.64 -16.27 11.54
N ILE A 307 7.28 -15.00 11.39
CA ILE A 307 6.58 -14.21 12.43
C ILE A 307 5.21 -14.83 12.74
N LEU A 308 4.43 -15.18 11.72
CA LEU A 308 3.13 -15.84 11.88
C LEU A 308 3.28 -17.22 12.56
N CYS A 309 4.26 -18.02 12.15
CA CYS A 309 4.59 -19.29 12.79
C CYS A 309 5.00 -19.12 14.25
N ALA A 310 5.81 -18.12 14.57
CA ALA A 310 6.20 -17.81 15.94
C ALA A 310 4.98 -17.48 16.81
N CYS A 311 4.07 -16.66 16.31
CA CYS A 311 2.81 -16.31 16.98
C CYS A 311 1.93 -17.54 17.22
N ALA A 312 1.69 -18.35 16.19
CA ALA A 312 0.90 -19.58 16.31
C ALA A 312 1.44 -20.55 17.37
N ASN A 313 2.77 -20.77 17.38
CA ASN A 313 3.40 -21.66 18.35
C ASN A 313 3.43 -21.05 19.77
N GLN A 314 3.53 -19.72 19.89
CA GLN A 314 3.44 -19.05 21.19
C GLN A 314 2.05 -19.23 21.79
N LYS A 315 0.99 -18.98 21.01
CA LYS A 315 -0.40 -19.18 21.45
C LYS A 315 -0.71 -20.63 21.79
N ALA A 316 -0.13 -21.58 21.06
CA ALA A 316 -0.26 -23.01 21.35
C ALA A 316 0.55 -23.49 22.58
N GLY A 317 1.31 -22.60 23.24
CA GLY A 317 2.15 -22.94 24.38
C GLY A 317 3.48 -23.64 24.04
N ASP A 318 3.81 -23.82 22.76
CA ASP A 318 5.10 -24.36 22.32
C ASP A 318 6.18 -23.26 22.27
N ARG A 319 6.70 -22.96 23.47
CA ARG A 319 7.78 -21.97 23.67
C ARG A 319 9.01 -22.27 22.80
N ASN A 320 9.39 -23.53 22.66
CA ASN A 320 10.62 -23.90 21.97
C ASN A 320 10.51 -23.63 20.47
N ARG A 321 9.43 -24.09 19.85
CA ARG A 321 9.19 -23.89 18.41
C ARG A 321 8.94 -22.41 18.09
N SER A 322 8.26 -21.68 18.95
CA SER A 322 8.10 -20.23 18.80
C SER A 322 9.44 -19.48 18.81
N LEU A 323 10.29 -19.74 19.81
CA LEU A 323 11.62 -19.15 19.91
C LEU A 323 12.53 -19.55 18.74
N GLN A 324 12.40 -20.77 18.21
CA GLN A 324 13.13 -21.21 17.03
C GLN A 324 12.79 -20.34 15.82
N TYR A 325 11.51 -20.07 15.58
CA TYR A 325 11.11 -19.15 14.50
C TYR A 325 11.59 -17.72 14.76
N LEU A 326 11.33 -17.16 15.94
CA LEU A 326 11.71 -15.78 16.28
C LEU A 326 13.21 -15.50 16.06
N ARG A 327 14.08 -16.40 16.49
CA ARG A 327 15.54 -16.24 16.36
C ARG A 327 16.04 -16.18 14.91
N THR A 328 15.23 -16.67 13.96
CA THR A 328 15.56 -16.68 12.54
C THR A 328 14.92 -15.52 11.76
N VAL A 329 14.12 -14.69 12.43
CA VAL A 329 13.53 -13.49 11.84
C VAL A 329 14.61 -12.42 11.70
N ASN A 330 14.69 -11.81 10.52
CA ASN A 330 15.45 -10.57 10.31
C ASN A 330 14.49 -9.45 9.91
N LEU A 331 14.23 -8.51 10.83
CA LEU A 331 13.28 -7.41 10.58
C LEU A 331 13.73 -6.48 9.45
N ASP A 332 15.03 -6.37 9.16
CA ASP A 332 15.54 -5.52 8.07
C ASP A 332 15.16 -6.04 6.68
N ASN A 333 14.70 -7.30 6.58
CA ASN A 333 14.20 -7.90 5.34
C ASN A 333 12.70 -7.60 5.10
N LEU A 334 12.00 -6.98 6.05
CA LEU A 334 10.62 -6.56 5.84
C LEU A 334 10.59 -5.35 4.91
N GLY A 335 9.80 -5.45 3.84
CA GLY A 335 9.67 -4.39 2.85
C GLY A 335 8.90 -3.19 3.38
N PHE A 336 9.08 -2.04 2.70
CA PHE A 336 8.33 -0.83 3.02
C PHE A 336 6.82 -1.06 2.97
N GLY A 337 6.09 -0.48 3.92
CA GLY A 337 4.64 -0.65 4.05
C GLY A 337 4.22 -1.99 4.66
N TRP A 338 5.17 -2.85 5.04
CA TRP A 338 4.96 -4.12 5.74
C TRP A 338 5.75 -4.16 7.06
N GLU A 339 6.87 -3.45 7.11
CA GLU A 339 7.82 -3.42 8.22
C GLU A 339 7.15 -3.11 9.57
N LYS A 340 6.25 -2.13 9.64
CA LYS A 340 5.69 -1.71 10.94
C LYS A 340 4.66 -2.71 11.46
N TYR A 341 3.70 -3.09 10.63
CA TYR A 341 2.63 -4.01 10.98
C TYR A 341 3.17 -5.36 11.46
N TYR A 342 4.08 -5.99 10.72
CA TYR A 342 4.63 -7.28 11.14
C TYR A 342 5.66 -7.16 12.26
N SER A 343 6.35 -6.01 12.40
CA SER A 343 7.18 -5.75 13.58
C SER A 343 6.35 -5.68 14.86
N ILE A 344 5.13 -5.12 14.82
CA ILE A 344 4.22 -5.13 15.97
C ILE A 344 3.95 -6.57 16.40
N ILE A 345 3.55 -7.43 15.47
CA ILE A 345 3.27 -8.85 15.76
C ILE A 345 4.52 -9.54 16.31
N PHE A 346 5.70 -9.34 15.67
CA PHE A 346 6.96 -9.89 16.15
C PHE A 346 7.25 -9.48 17.60
N TYR A 347 7.17 -8.18 17.91
CA TYR A 347 7.50 -7.67 19.23
C TYR A 347 6.49 -8.08 20.29
N LEU A 348 5.21 -8.27 19.95
CA LEU A 348 4.22 -8.84 20.86
C LEU A 348 4.59 -10.27 21.26
N VAL A 349 5.01 -11.11 20.30
CA VAL A 349 5.48 -12.47 20.60
C VAL A 349 6.79 -12.44 21.37
N GLU A 350 7.74 -11.56 21.02
CA GLU A 350 9.02 -11.41 21.75
C GLU A 350 8.82 -10.96 23.20
N LEU A 351 7.84 -10.09 23.46
CA LEU A 351 7.52 -9.58 24.79
C LEU A 351 7.21 -10.72 25.78
N GLU A 352 6.48 -11.74 25.34
CA GLU A 352 6.07 -12.91 26.15
C GLU A 352 7.24 -13.76 26.63
N PHE A 353 8.38 -13.73 25.92
CA PHE A 353 9.56 -14.49 26.27
C PHE A 353 10.67 -13.65 26.92
N SER A 354 10.48 -12.34 27.02
CA SER A 354 11.51 -11.39 27.43
C SER A 354 11.61 -11.22 28.94
N GLU A 355 12.84 -11.11 29.42
CA GLU A 355 13.16 -10.76 30.81
C GLU A 355 12.66 -9.34 31.16
N PRO A 356 12.33 -9.03 32.43
CA PRO A 356 11.75 -7.74 32.83
C PRO A 356 12.53 -6.51 32.33
N LYS A 357 13.86 -6.57 32.31
CA LYS A 357 14.74 -5.50 31.84
C LYS A 357 14.59 -5.19 30.35
N ASP A 358 14.28 -6.20 29.53
CA ASP A 358 14.19 -6.10 28.07
C ASP A 358 12.76 -5.78 27.64
N ARG A 359 11.74 -6.20 28.43
CA ARG A 359 10.32 -5.85 28.23
C ARG A 359 10.10 -4.35 28.08
N ARG A 360 10.75 -3.51 28.91
CA ARG A 360 10.62 -2.05 28.82
C ARG A 360 11.04 -1.50 27.45
N LYS A 361 12.14 -2.02 26.89
CA LYS A 361 12.63 -1.58 25.57
C LYS A 361 11.66 -1.99 24.45
N ILE A 362 11.14 -3.22 24.53
CA ILE A 362 10.16 -3.73 23.57
C ILE A 362 8.86 -2.92 23.62
N LEU A 363 8.35 -2.63 24.82
CA LEU A 363 7.16 -1.79 25.00
C LEU A 363 7.34 -0.38 24.40
N ILE A 364 8.51 0.24 24.54
CA ILE A 364 8.78 1.55 23.91
C ILE A 364 8.71 1.45 22.39
N LYS A 365 9.32 0.42 21.79
CA LYS A 365 9.25 0.17 20.34
C LYS A 365 7.81 -0.06 19.88
N LEU A 366 7.06 -0.90 20.60
CA LEU A 366 5.67 -1.20 20.30
C LEU A 366 4.79 0.05 20.33
N ASN A 367 4.91 0.90 21.36
CA ASN A 367 4.15 2.17 21.42
C ASN A 367 4.42 3.04 20.19
N HIS A 368 5.70 3.19 19.80
CA HIS A 368 6.04 3.99 18.63
C HIS A 368 5.42 3.41 17.34
N LEU A 369 5.51 2.10 17.12
CA LEU A 369 4.94 1.46 15.94
C LEU A 369 3.41 1.57 15.89
N VAL A 370 2.74 1.42 17.04
CA VAL A 370 1.28 1.54 17.13
C VAL A 370 0.82 2.98 16.89
N GLU A 371 1.53 3.98 17.43
CA GLU A 371 1.27 5.40 17.15
C GLU A 371 1.40 5.74 15.66
N GLU A 372 2.44 5.23 14.99
CA GLU A 372 2.67 5.50 13.57
C GLU A 372 1.63 4.83 12.66
N THR A 373 1.22 3.60 12.99
CA THR A 373 0.26 2.82 12.20
C THR A 373 -1.20 3.16 12.51
N ARG A 374 -1.44 3.77 13.68
CA ARG A 374 -2.76 4.17 14.21
C ARG A 374 -3.71 3.01 14.45
N PHE A 375 -3.22 1.81 14.71
CA PHE A 375 -4.05 0.64 14.97
C PHE A 375 -4.55 0.59 16.42
N SER A 376 -5.81 0.99 16.64
CA SER A 376 -6.42 1.02 17.98
C SER A 376 -6.44 -0.36 18.64
N PHE A 377 -6.63 -1.42 17.85
CA PHE A 377 -6.60 -2.81 18.35
C PHE A 377 -5.30 -3.10 19.13
N PHE A 378 -4.16 -2.71 18.58
CA PHE A 378 -2.87 -2.92 19.25
C PHE A 378 -2.65 -1.93 20.41
N GLU A 379 -3.23 -0.73 20.36
CA GLU A 379 -3.19 0.23 21.47
C GLU A 379 -3.88 -0.33 22.73
N GLN A 380 -5.03 -0.99 22.55
CA GLN A 380 -5.73 -1.67 23.64
C GLN A 380 -4.91 -2.85 24.21
N GLN A 381 -4.37 -3.70 23.33
CA GLN A 381 -3.50 -4.81 23.73
C GLN A 381 -2.31 -4.33 24.57
N LEU A 382 -1.66 -3.22 24.15
CA LEU A 382 -0.54 -2.66 24.90
C LEU A 382 -0.94 -2.09 26.27
N THR A 383 -2.14 -1.53 26.38
CA THR A 383 -2.65 -1.01 27.66
C THR A 383 -2.79 -2.15 28.67
N LEU A 384 -3.39 -3.27 28.26
CA LEU A 384 -3.51 -4.47 29.10
C LEU A 384 -2.15 -5.00 29.57
N HIS A 385 -1.14 -5.00 28.69
CA HIS A 385 0.22 -5.42 29.07
C HIS A 385 0.90 -4.45 30.06
N LYS A 386 0.66 -3.14 29.96
CA LYS A 386 1.22 -2.15 30.90
C LYS A 386 0.64 -2.33 32.30
N ASP A 387 -0.66 -2.58 32.40
CA ASP A 387 -1.34 -2.80 33.68
C ASP A 387 -0.86 -4.09 34.36
N ALA A 388 -0.60 -5.14 33.57
CA ALA A 388 0.00 -6.39 34.07
C ALA A 388 1.44 -6.21 34.60
N VAL A 389 2.23 -5.31 34.00
CA VAL A 389 3.61 -5.03 34.42
C VAL A 389 3.67 -4.12 35.67
N LEU A 390 2.69 -3.24 35.88
CA LEU A 390 2.61 -2.38 37.06
C LEU A 390 2.00 -3.06 38.30
N SER A 391 1.37 -4.23 38.11
CA SER A 391 0.76 -5.05 39.17
C SER A 391 1.62 -6.21 39.66
N CYS A 392 2.81 -6.42 39.07
CA CYS A 392 3.90 -7.28 39.56
C CYS A 392 5.01 -6.42 40.15
#